data_AF-A0A4S1CGZ9-F1
#
_entry.id   AF-A0A4S1CGZ9-F1
#
_cell.length_a   1.000
_cell.length_b   1.000
_cell.length_c   1.000
_cell.angle_alpha   90.00
_cell.angle_beta   90.00
_cell.angle_gamma   90.00
#
_symmetry.space_group_name_H-M   'P 1'
#
loop_
_entity.id
_entity.type
_entity.pdbx_description
1 polymer ?
#
loop_
_entity_poly.entity_id
_entity_poly.type
_entity_poly.pdbx_seq_one_letter_code
_entity_poly.pdbx_strand_id
1 'polypeptide(L)'
;MTWDIEFTDEFGVWWEDLTEAAQIDVDTVVGLLEECGPNLSFPYSSGVSGSRHSHMRELRIQHQGRPLRVLYAFDPCRTAILLLGGDKTGSNRWYKINIPIADRLYDEYLEEVEEGGN
;
A
#
# COMPACT_ATOMS: atom_id res chain seq x y z
N MET A 1 20.14 -1.75 -4.92
CA MET A 1 19.26 -0.98 -5.82
C MET A 1 17.95 -0.89 -5.09
N THR A 2 17.53 0.34 -4.77
CA THR A 2 16.25 0.65 -4.14
C THR A 2 15.14 0.57 -5.19
N TRP A 3 13.92 0.28 -4.75
CA TRP A 3 12.70 0.31 -5.55
C TRP A 3 12.06 1.69 -5.46
N ASP A 4 11.60 2.23 -6.58
CA ASP A 4 10.86 3.50 -6.55
C ASP A 4 9.53 3.31 -5.82
N ILE A 5 9.15 4.29 -5.00
CA ILE A 5 7.90 4.31 -4.26
C ILE A 5 7.08 5.50 -4.75
N GLU A 6 5.87 5.22 -5.22
CA GLU A 6 4.86 6.22 -5.56
C GLU A 6 3.65 6.03 -4.66
N PHE A 7 2.78 7.03 -4.60
CA PHE A 7 1.54 6.96 -3.83
C PHE A 7 0.43 7.74 -4.50
N THR A 8 -0.80 7.31 -4.27
CA THR A 8 -2.01 8.00 -4.75
C THR A 8 -2.39 9.16 -3.84
N ASP A 9 -3.24 10.06 -4.34
CA ASP A 9 -3.83 11.14 -3.55
C ASP A 9 -4.61 10.58 -2.34
N GLU A 10 -5.34 9.47 -2.50
CA GLU A 10 -6.06 8.81 -1.41
C GLU A 10 -5.13 8.33 -0.29
N PHE A 11 -3.94 7.82 -0.64
CA PHE A 11 -2.93 7.49 0.35
C PHE A 11 -2.41 8.76 1.04
N GLY A 12 -2.14 9.83 0.27
CA GLY A 12 -1.66 11.11 0.78
C GLY A 12 -2.61 11.73 1.81
N VAL A 13 -3.92 11.75 1.51
CA VAL A 13 -4.94 12.25 2.46
C VAL A 13 -4.94 11.43 3.75
N TRP A 14 -4.89 10.10 3.65
CA TRP A 14 -4.81 9.26 4.86
C TRP A 14 -3.53 9.50 5.65
N TRP A 15 -2.41 9.70 4.96
CA TRP A 15 -1.11 9.97 5.58
C TRP A 15 -1.13 11.29 6.38
N GLU A 16 -1.73 12.35 5.85
CA GLU A 16 -1.86 13.64 6.51
C GLU A 16 -2.70 13.57 7.80
N ASP A 17 -3.66 12.65 7.86
CA ASP A 17 -4.50 12.41 9.04
C ASP A 17 -3.78 11.64 10.16
N LEU A 18 -2.60 11.07 9.89
CA LEU A 18 -1.82 10.34 10.89
C LEU A 18 -1.11 11.28 11.87
N THR A 19 -0.91 10.79 13.09
CA THR A 19 0.02 11.45 14.01
C THR A 19 1.45 11.28 13.52
N GLU A 20 2.35 12.21 13.88
CA GLU A 20 3.77 12.12 13.55
C GLU A 20 4.39 10.77 13.95
N ALA A 21 4.03 10.25 15.13
CA ALA A 21 4.50 8.94 15.58
C ALA A 21 3.99 7.77 14.71
N ALA A 22 2.76 7.87 14.19
CA ALA A 22 2.22 6.86 13.27
C ALA A 22 2.85 6.99 11.88
N GLN A 23 3.11 8.21 11.41
CA GLN A 23 3.85 8.45 10.17
C GLN A 23 5.24 7.81 10.23
N ILE A 24 5.99 7.98 11.32
CA ILE A 24 7.32 7.36 11.50
C ILE A 24 7.25 5.83 11.41
N ASP A 25 6.26 5.20 12.04
CA ASP A 25 6.11 3.74 11.99
C ASP A 25 5.74 3.25 10.58
N VAL A 26 4.93 4.02 9.84
CA VAL A 26 4.58 3.69 8.45
C VAL A 26 5.79 3.90 7.53
N ASP A 27 6.49 5.03 7.65
CA ASP A 27 7.70 5.37 6.89
C ASP A 27 8.78 4.28 7.04
N THR A 28 8.98 3.80 8.27
CA THR A 28 9.93 2.72 8.54
C THR A 28 9.62 1.47 7.72
N VAL A 29 8.34 1.09 7.58
CA VAL A 29 7.94 -0.09 6.81
C VAL A 29 7.96 0.17 5.31
N VAL A 30 7.68 1.41 4.87
CA VAL A 30 7.84 1.84 3.47
C VAL A 30 9.33 1.81 3.07
N GLY A 31 10.25 2.25 3.92
CA GLY A 31 11.69 2.14 3.68
C GLY A 31 12.14 0.68 3.50
N LEU A 32 11.59 -0.25 4.29
CA LEU A 32 11.84 -1.69 4.08
C LEU A 32 11.30 -2.17 2.73
N LEU A 33 10.18 -1.63 2.26
CA LEU A 33 9.63 -1.93 0.94
C LEU A 33 10.53 -1.39 -0.17
N GLU A 34 11.06 -0.17 -0.03
CA GLU A 34 12.03 0.42 -0.96
C GLU A 34 13.30 -0.44 -1.04
N GLU A 35 13.83 -0.90 0.09
CA GLU A 35 15.07 -1.69 0.12
C GLU A 35 14.88 -3.11 -0.40
N CYS A 36 13.79 -3.78 -0.01
CA CYS A 36 13.59 -5.20 -0.29
C CYS A 36 12.72 -5.48 -1.52
N GLY A 37 11.87 -4.52 -1.91
CA GLY A 37 10.91 -4.64 -2.99
C GLY A 37 10.05 -5.92 -2.87
N PRO A 38 9.92 -6.72 -3.95
CA PRO A 38 9.14 -7.95 -3.96
C PRO A 38 9.55 -8.97 -2.90
N ASN A 39 10.81 -8.92 -2.42
CA ASN A 39 11.35 -9.82 -1.41
C ASN A 39 10.92 -9.45 0.02
N LEU A 40 10.31 -8.26 0.23
CA LEU A 40 9.72 -7.94 1.52
C LEU A 40 8.62 -8.96 1.81
N SER A 41 8.71 -9.64 2.95
CA SER A 41 7.79 -10.73 3.29
C SER A 41 7.17 -10.52 4.67
N PHE A 42 6.45 -11.53 5.16
CA PHE A 42 5.88 -11.50 6.50
C PHE A 42 6.99 -11.34 7.55
N PRO A 43 6.83 -10.49 8.58
CA PRO A 43 5.58 -9.91 9.08
C PRO A 43 5.15 -8.58 8.44
N TYR A 44 6.01 -7.94 7.65
CA TYR A 44 5.83 -6.56 7.16
C TYR A 44 4.97 -6.47 5.90
N SER A 45 5.01 -7.51 5.06
CA SER A 45 4.19 -7.58 3.85
C SER A 45 3.50 -8.94 3.72
N SER A 46 2.27 -8.93 3.22
CA SER A 46 1.57 -10.16 2.81
C SER A 46 0.69 -9.94 1.59
N GLY A 47 0.37 -11.01 0.87
CA GLY A 47 -0.60 -10.97 -0.21
C GLY A 47 -2.03 -10.70 0.29
N VAL A 48 -2.83 -10.05 -0.54
CA VAL A 48 -4.22 -9.71 -0.24
C VAL A 48 -5.14 -10.61 -1.05
N SER A 49 -6.04 -11.32 -0.36
CA SER A 49 -7.03 -12.19 -1.00
C SER A 49 -8.31 -11.42 -1.32
N GLY A 50 -8.91 -11.70 -2.47
CA GLY A 50 -10.19 -11.11 -2.89
C GLY A 50 -10.08 -9.83 -3.72
N SER A 51 -8.85 -9.38 -4.02
CA SER A 51 -8.59 -8.39 -5.07
C SER A 51 -8.74 -9.05 -6.44
N ARG A 52 -9.16 -8.27 -7.46
CA ARG A 52 -9.10 -8.72 -8.86
C ARG A 52 -7.66 -8.80 -9.39
N HIS A 53 -6.71 -8.09 -8.75
CA HIS A 53 -5.29 -8.14 -9.05
C HIS A 53 -4.62 -9.16 -8.14
N SER A 54 -4.17 -10.28 -8.72
CA SER A 54 -3.57 -11.39 -7.96
C SER A 54 -2.30 -11.02 -7.20
N HIS A 55 -1.65 -9.92 -7.59
CA HIS A 55 -0.42 -9.40 -6.99
C HIS A 55 -0.67 -8.21 -6.05
N MET A 56 -1.92 -7.93 -5.66
CA MET A 56 -2.24 -6.96 -4.61
C MET A 56 -1.66 -7.41 -3.27
N ARG A 57 -1.01 -6.48 -2.56
CA ARG A 57 -0.32 -6.74 -1.29
C ARG A 57 -0.73 -5.72 -0.23
N GLU A 58 -0.46 -6.06 1.03
CA GLU A 58 -0.58 -5.15 2.16
C GLU A 58 0.75 -4.97 2.88
N LEU A 59 1.10 -3.73 3.23
CA LEU A 59 2.04 -3.46 4.32
C LEU A 59 1.31 -3.57 5.64
N ARG A 60 2.01 -4.10 6.63
CA ARG A 60 1.47 -4.46 7.94
C ARG A 60 2.24 -3.73 9.03
N ILE A 61 1.67 -2.63 9.48
CA ILE A 61 2.28 -1.76 10.48
C ILE A 61 1.50 -1.93 11.80
N GLN A 62 2.23 -1.91 12.91
CA GLN A 62 1.66 -2.03 14.25
C GLN A 62 2.02 -0.78 15.04
N HIS A 63 1.06 0.13 15.21
CA HIS A 63 1.26 1.39 15.92
C HIS A 63 0.45 1.38 17.22
N GLN A 64 1.10 1.29 18.38
CA GLN A 64 0.45 1.38 19.70
C GLN A 64 -0.79 0.47 19.88
N GLY A 65 -0.72 -0.77 19.38
CA GLY A 65 -1.86 -1.70 19.42
C GLY A 65 -2.87 -1.57 18.27
N ARG A 66 -2.75 -0.55 17.42
CA ARG A 66 -3.56 -0.34 16.21
C ARG A 66 -2.88 -0.93 14.97
N PRO A 67 -3.50 -1.90 14.28
CA PRO A 67 -2.98 -2.42 13.03
C PRO A 67 -3.29 -1.45 11.88
N LEU A 68 -2.29 -0.69 11.45
CA LEU A 68 -2.37 0.10 10.22
C LEU A 68 -2.02 -0.79 9.02
N ARG A 69 -2.77 -0.65 7.94
CA ARG A 69 -2.57 -1.40 6.70
C ARG A 69 -2.47 -0.43 5.53
N VAL A 70 -1.53 -0.71 4.63
CA VAL A 70 -1.40 0.02 3.36
C VAL A 70 -1.53 -0.99 2.24
N LEU A 71 -2.54 -0.83 1.39
CA LEU A 71 -2.67 -1.65 0.18
C LEU A 71 -1.77 -1.08 -0.90
N TYR A 72 -1.02 -1.94 -1.57
CA TYR A 72 -0.05 -1.55 -2.58
C TYR A 72 0.11 -2.65 -3.62
N ALA A 73 0.63 -2.26 -4.78
CA ALA A 73 0.99 -3.18 -5.85
C ALA A 73 2.34 -2.80 -6.46
N PHE A 74 2.97 -3.74 -7.15
CA PHE A 74 4.12 -3.43 -8.01
C PHE A 74 3.64 -3.22 -9.43
N ASP A 75 4.23 -2.26 -10.12
CA ASP A 75 4.01 -2.03 -11.53
C ASP A 75 5.04 -2.80 -12.40
N PRO A 76 4.89 -2.79 -13.74
CA PRO A 76 5.88 -3.37 -14.64
C PRO A 76 7.24 -2.64 -14.68
N CYS A 77 7.30 -1.37 -14.26
CA CYS A 77 8.46 -0.50 -14.32
C CYS A 77 9.37 -0.57 -13.08
N ARG A 78 9.08 -1.46 -12.12
CA ARG A 78 9.78 -1.63 -10.83
C ARG A 78 9.50 -0.53 -9.80
N THR A 79 8.30 0.01 -9.82
CA THR A 79 7.76 0.92 -8.83
C THR A 79 6.77 0.18 -7.93
N ALA A 80 6.79 0.47 -6.63
CA ALA A 80 5.72 0.09 -5.74
C ALA A 80 4.78 1.29 -5.53
N ILE A 81 3.52 1.15 -5.94
CA ILE A 81 2.49 2.17 -5.79
C ILE A 81 1.68 1.91 -4.52
N LEU A 82 1.73 2.84 -3.56
CA LEU A 82 0.92 2.85 -2.35
C LEU A 82 -0.48 3.41 -2.67
N LEU A 83 -1.50 2.55 -2.65
CA LEU A 83 -2.82 2.87 -3.17
C LEU A 83 -3.74 3.48 -2.12
N LEU A 84 -3.72 2.95 -0.89
CA LEU A 84 -4.48 3.50 0.22
C LEU A 84 -4.00 2.96 1.55
N GLY A 85 -4.17 3.75 2.60
CA GLY A 85 -3.94 3.32 3.97
C GLY A 85 -5.22 3.30 4.81
N GLY A 86 -5.17 2.60 5.93
CA GLY A 86 -6.27 2.60 6.88
C GLY A 86 -5.98 1.88 8.18
N ASP A 87 -6.71 2.27 9.23
CA ASP A 87 -6.71 1.55 10.51
C ASP A 87 -7.69 0.37 10.45
N LYS A 88 -7.16 -0.84 10.68
CA LYS A 88 -7.94 -2.09 10.68
C LYS A 88 -8.53 -2.42 12.05
N THR A 89 -8.28 -1.63 13.09
CA THR A 89 -8.72 -1.88 14.48
C THR A 89 -10.20 -2.29 14.54
N GLY A 90 -10.48 -3.48 15.08
CA GLY A 90 -11.83 -3.97 15.31
C GLY A 90 -12.68 -4.25 14.05
N SER A 91 -12.12 -4.18 12.84
CA SER A 91 -12.90 -4.27 11.60
C SER A 91 -12.60 -5.54 10.78
N ASN A 92 -13.54 -6.49 10.86
CA ASN A 92 -13.58 -7.66 9.97
C ASN A 92 -13.98 -7.30 8.53
N ARG A 93 -14.64 -6.16 8.32
CA ARG A 93 -15.12 -5.72 7.00
C ARG A 93 -14.11 -4.82 6.26
N TRP A 94 -13.02 -4.42 6.92
CA TRP A 94 -12.01 -3.53 6.34
C TRP A 94 -11.59 -3.95 4.93
N TYR A 95 -11.26 -5.24 4.74
CA TYR A 95 -10.86 -5.76 3.41
C TYR A 95 -11.98 -5.69 2.38
N LYS A 96 -13.23 -5.99 2.78
CA LYS A 96 -14.38 -5.94 1.86
C LYS A 96 -14.68 -4.53 1.35
N ILE A 97 -14.29 -3.50 2.11
CA ILE A 97 -14.50 -2.10 1.76
C ILE A 97 -13.30 -1.56 0.98
N ASN A 98 -12.09 -1.81 1.47
CA ASN A 98 -10.90 -1.17 0.96
C ASN A 98 -10.29 -1.87 -0.26
N ILE A 99 -10.44 -3.19 -0.41
CA ILE A 99 -9.91 -3.90 -1.59
C ILE A 99 -10.53 -3.37 -2.90
N PRO A 100 -11.87 -3.22 -3.04
CA PRO A 100 -12.45 -2.67 -4.26
C PRO A 100 -11.98 -1.23 -4.58
N ILE A 101 -11.65 -0.45 -3.55
CA ILE A 101 -11.10 0.90 -3.73
C ILE A 101 -9.67 0.81 -4.24
N ALA A 102 -8.82 -0.03 -3.63
CA ALA A 102 -7.46 -0.27 -4.07
C ALA A 102 -7.41 -0.76 -5.52
N ASP A 103 -8.30 -1.69 -5.85
CA ASP A 103 -8.43 -2.25 -7.19
C ASP A 103 -8.74 -1.13 -8.20
N ARG A 104 -9.67 -0.21 -7.89
CA ARG A 104 -10.01 0.92 -8.77
C ARG A 104 -8.81 1.85 -8.96
N LEU A 105 -8.13 2.22 -7.87
CA LEU A 105 -6.98 3.10 -7.92
C LEU A 105 -5.82 2.51 -8.71
N TYR A 106 -5.65 1.20 -8.63
CA TYR A 106 -4.62 0.52 -9.40
C TYR A 106 -4.96 0.43 -10.89
N ASP A 107 -6.23 0.22 -11.25
CA ASP A 107 -6.65 0.32 -12.67
C ASP A 107 -6.37 1.73 -13.22
N GLU A 108 -6.76 2.78 -12.48
CA GLU A 108 -6.54 4.18 -12.88
C GLU A 108 -5.04 4.48 -13.04
N TYR A 109 -4.21 4.02 -12.11
CA TYR A 109 -2.75 4.14 -12.22
C TYR A 109 -2.18 3.43 -13.45
N LEU A 110 -2.66 2.22 -13.77
CA LEU A 110 -2.19 1.48 -14.94
C LEU A 110 -2.55 2.20 -16.24
N GLU A 111 -3.75 2.80 -16.33
CA GLU A 111 -4.16 3.61 -17.48
C GLU A 111 -3.21 4.81 -17.65
N GLU A 112 -2.87 5.52 -16.57
CA GLU A 112 -1.93 6.66 -16.62
C GLU A 112 -0.52 6.25 -17.05
N VAL A 113 -0.01 5.12 -16.55
CA VAL A 113 1.31 4.60 -16.92
C VAL A 113 1.35 4.16 -18.38
N GLU A 114 0.27 3.55 -18.90
CA GLU A 114 0.17 3.19 -20.32
C GLU A 114 0.11 4.41 -21.23
N GLU A 115 -0.60 5.48 -20.84
CA GLU A 115 -0.71 6.72 -21.61
C GLU A 115 0.57 7.57 -21.55
N GLY A 116 1.28 7.58 -20.42
CA GLY A 116 2.54 8.30 -20.23
C GLY A 116 3.78 7.61 -20.79
N GLY A 117 3.67 6.33 -21.17
CA GLY A 117 4.76 5.49 -21.67
C GLY A 117 5.13 5.65 -23.15
N ASN A 118 4.69 6.71 -23.84
CA ASN A 118 4.96 6.95 -25.28
C ASN A 118 5.96 8.10 -25.55
#